data_AF-A0A1A7XVT9-F1
#
_entry.id   AF-A0A1A7XVT9-F1
#
_cell.length_a   1.000
_cell.length_b   1.000
_cell.length_c   1.000
_cell.angle_alpha   90.00
_cell.angle_beta   90.00
_cell.angle_gamma   90.00
#
_symmetry.space_group_name_H-M   'P 1'
#
loop_
_entity.id
_entity.type
_entity.pdbx_description
1 polymer ?
#
loop_
_entity_poly.entity_id
_entity_poly.type
_entity_poly.pdbx_seq_one_letter_code
_entity_poly.pdbx_strand_id
1 'polypeptide(L)'
;GHLHKSFSKINRCVDIPYILKIPENQTYKLYAAIDHVDDLGNGHYVATIKSQDDERWYIFNDTKVTLLECSLFQDNVNISRSDDAYLLFYRKEAADTGTEEPMEVCTYEDLFATSGMHAQKGENTANVRSGSDVIHQRKQLEKKPKHE
;
A
#
# COMPACT_ATOMS: atom_id res chain seq x y z
N GLY A 1 -26.09 -23.08 -28.60
CA GLY A 1 -26.10 -22.65 -27.19
C GLY A 1 -24.73 -22.10 -26.84
N HIS A 2 -24.66 -20.94 -26.20
CA HIS A 2 -23.39 -20.44 -25.67
C HIS A 2 -23.03 -21.23 -24.40
N LEU A 3 -21.81 -21.75 -24.37
CA LEU A 3 -21.26 -22.40 -23.19
C LEU A 3 -20.96 -21.29 -22.17
N HIS A 4 -21.74 -21.24 -21.09
CA HIS A 4 -21.46 -20.35 -19.98
C HIS A 4 -20.23 -20.87 -19.25
N LYS A 5 -19.07 -20.21 -19.42
CA LYS A 5 -17.90 -20.45 -18.58
C LYS A 5 -18.11 -19.71 -17.27
N SER A 6 -18.20 -20.45 -16.17
CA SER A 6 -18.16 -19.91 -14.82
C SER A 6 -16.74 -19.99 -14.25
N PHE A 7 -16.36 -18.98 -13.47
CA PHE A 7 -15.10 -18.93 -12.73
C PHE A 7 -15.43 -18.78 -11.24
N SER A 8 -14.71 -19.51 -10.38
CA SER A 8 -14.89 -19.48 -8.92
C SER A 8 -13.56 -19.21 -8.23
N LYS A 9 -13.59 -18.42 -7.15
CA LYS A 9 -12.41 -18.18 -6.31
C LYS A 9 -12.00 -19.49 -5.65
N ILE A 10 -10.70 -19.76 -5.60
CA ILE A 10 -10.18 -20.89 -4.82
C ILE A 10 -10.01 -20.39 -3.39
N ASN A 11 -10.97 -20.69 -2.52
CA ASN A 11 -10.92 -20.35 -1.09
C ASN A 11 -10.22 -21.46 -0.31
N ARG A 12 -8.89 -21.42 -0.27
CA ARG A 12 -8.05 -22.37 0.47
C ARG A 12 -7.02 -21.63 1.30
N CYS A 13 -6.91 -22.03 2.56
CA CYS A 13 -5.85 -21.57 3.45
C CYS A 13 -4.48 -21.92 2.87
N VAL A 14 -3.59 -20.93 2.81
CA VAL A 14 -2.21 -21.08 2.34
C VAL A 14 -1.21 -20.65 3.39
N ASP A 15 -0.06 -21.32 3.39
CA ASP A 15 1.09 -20.98 4.20
C ASP A 15 1.95 -19.95 3.44
N ILE A 16 2.15 -18.78 4.04
CA ILE A 16 2.91 -17.65 3.48
C ILE A 16 4.23 -17.53 4.23
N PRO A 17 5.37 -17.89 3.62
CA PRO A 17 6.66 -17.74 4.26
C PRO A 17 7.09 -16.26 4.29
N TYR A 18 7.59 -15.77 5.41
CA TYR A 18 8.19 -14.43 5.45
C TYR A 18 9.49 -14.36 4.64
N ILE A 19 10.26 -15.46 4.63
CA ILE A 19 11.48 -15.61 3.83
C ILE A 19 11.23 -16.67 2.76
N LEU A 20 11.27 -16.24 1.50
CA LEU A 20 11.19 -17.11 0.35
C LEU A 20 12.59 -17.34 -0.22
N LYS A 21 13.00 -18.61 -0.29
CA LYS A 21 14.24 -19.02 -0.96
C LYS A 21 13.88 -19.64 -2.30
N ILE A 22 14.41 -19.08 -3.37
CA ILE A 22 14.29 -19.65 -4.72
C ILE A 22 15.67 -20.16 -5.18
N PRO A 23 15.76 -20.86 -6.32
CA PRO A 23 17.04 -21.32 -6.86
C PRO A 23 18.09 -20.19 -7.02
N GLU A 24 19.33 -20.60 -7.27
CA GLU A 24 20.49 -19.70 -7.38
C GLU A 24 20.82 -18.90 -6.09
N ASN A 25 20.48 -19.46 -4.92
CA ASN A 25 20.75 -18.86 -3.60
C ASN A 25 20.13 -17.45 -3.44
N GLN A 26 18.99 -17.21 -4.09
CA GLN A 26 18.30 -15.94 -4.00
C GLN A 26 17.31 -15.96 -2.83
N THR A 27 17.50 -15.02 -1.91
CA THR A 27 16.65 -14.86 -0.74
C THR A 27 15.75 -13.64 -0.91
N TYR A 28 14.48 -13.80 -0.58
CA TYR A 28 13.45 -12.80 -0.71
C TYR A 28 12.70 -12.65 0.61
N LYS A 29 12.45 -11.41 1.03
CA LYS A 29 11.65 -11.10 2.24
C LYS A 29 10.31 -10.51 1.85
N LEU A 30 9.23 -11.03 2.43
CA LEU A 30 7.90 -10.49 2.26
C LEU A 30 7.85 -9.08 2.84
N TYR A 31 7.24 -8.14 2.13
CA TYR A 31 7.00 -6.79 2.62
C TYR A 31 5.58 -6.28 2.36
N ALA A 32 4.79 -6.95 1.51
CA ALA A 32 3.36 -6.69 1.44
C ALA A 32 2.56 -7.95 1.10
N ALA A 33 1.37 -8.04 1.65
CA ALA A 33 0.35 -9.03 1.32
C ALA A 33 -0.95 -8.30 1.03
N ILE A 34 -1.62 -8.67 -0.05
CA ILE A 34 -2.94 -8.13 -0.42
C ILE A 34 -3.94 -9.26 -0.26
N ASP A 35 -4.89 -9.06 0.64
CA ASP A 35 -6.03 -9.93 0.79
C ASP A 35 -7.14 -9.46 -0.14
N HIS A 36 -7.80 -10.40 -0.83
CA HIS A 36 -9.03 -10.15 -1.55
C HIS A 36 -10.15 -10.86 -0.81
N VAL A 37 -10.94 -10.10 -0.07
CA VAL A 37 -12.09 -10.59 0.68
C VAL A 37 -13.27 -10.72 -0.28
N ASP A 38 -14.10 -11.75 -0.09
CA ASP A 38 -15.26 -12.10 -0.92
C ASP A 38 -14.93 -12.79 -2.28
N ASP A 39 -15.85 -12.68 -3.24
CA ASP A 39 -15.94 -13.47 -4.47
C ASP A 39 -15.38 -12.74 -5.71
N LEU A 40 -15.07 -13.50 -6.77
CA LEU A 40 -14.44 -12.99 -8.00
C LEU A 40 -15.16 -11.81 -8.69
N GLY A 41 -16.48 -11.67 -8.49
CA GLY A 41 -17.29 -10.65 -9.17
C GLY A 41 -17.48 -9.36 -8.37
N ASN A 42 -17.25 -9.40 -7.06
CA ASN A 42 -17.36 -8.28 -6.14
C ASN A 42 -16.58 -8.65 -4.89
N GLY A 43 -15.50 -7.92 -4.62
CA GLY A 43 -14.69 -8.15 -3.44
C GLY A 43 -13.91 -6.92 -3.04
N HIS A 44 -13.34 -7.01 -1.84
CA HIS A 44 -12.66 -5.91 -1.19
C HIS A 44 -11.18 -6.20 -1.02
N TYR A 45 -10.34 -5.26 -1.42
CA TYR A 45 -8.90 -5.40 -1.31
C TYR A 45 -8.40 -4.69 -0.07
N VAL A 46 -7.65 -5.42 0.76
CA VAL A 46 -6.98 -4.88 1.94
C VAL A 46 -5.50 -5.18 1.81
N ALA A 47 -4.66 -4.16 1.97
CA ALA A 47 -3.22 -4.30 1.86
C ALA A 47 -2.58 -4.26 3.24
N THR A 48 -1.79 -5.28 3.56
CA THR A 48 -0.92 -5.28 4.74
C THR A 48 0.52 -5.07 4.28
N ILE A 49 1.14 -3.95 4.65
CA ILE A 49 2.43 -3.50 4.14
C ILE A 49 3.39 -3.23 5.30
N LYS A 50 4.62 -3.71 5.19
CA LYS A 50 5.72 -3.40 6.10
C LYS A 50 6.38 -2.10 5.66
N SER A 51 6.34 -1.09 6.52
CA SER A 51 7.03 0.17 6.29
C SER A 51 8.54 -0.04 6.29
N GLN A 52 9.25 0.66 5.40
CA GLN A 52 10.72 0.65 5.37
C GLN A 52 11.31 1.60 6.43
N ASP A 53 10.55 2.59 6.88
CA ASP A 53 11.03 3.64 7.78
C ASP A 53 11.15 3.16 9.23
N ASP A 54 10.21 2.32 9.67
CA ASP A 54 10.15 1.83 11.05
C ASP A 54 10.01 0.31 11.17
N GLU A 55 10.04 -0.40 10.05
CA GLU A 55 9.92 -1.87 9.97
C GLU A 55 8.66 -2.42 10.66
N ARG A 56 7.60 -1.60 10.81
CA ARG A 56 6.30 -2.03 11.33
C ARG A 56 5.30 -2.33 10.22
N TRP A 57 4.31 -3.15 10.54
CA TRP A 57 3.25 -3.52 9.61
C TRP A 57 2.04 -2.62 9.75
N TYR A 58 1.47 -2.21 8.62
CA TYR A 58 0.29 -1.36 8.55
C TYR A 58 -0.74 -2.02 7.65
N ILE A 59 -2.01 -1.92 8.05
CA ILE A 59 -3.15 -2.31 7.25
C ILE A 59 -3.72 -1.06 6.59
N PHE A 60 -3.81 -1.10 5.26
CA PHE A 60 -4.43 -0.08 4.42
C PHE A 60 -5.77 -0.63 3.94
N ASN A 61 -6.85 0.03 4.38
CA ASN A 61 -8.22 -0.30 4.05
C ASN A 61 -8.93 0.99 3.62
N ASP A 62 -8.98 1.21 2.30
CA ASP A 62 -9.46 2.45 1.66
C ASP A 62 -8.81 3.71 2.26
N THR A 63 -9.60 4.50 2.98
CA THR A 63 -9.19 5.77 3.59
C THR A 63 -8.59 5.58 4.99
N LYS A 64 -8.54 4.35 5.50
CA LYS A 64 -8.06 4.03 6.84
C LYS A 64 -6.72 3.31 6.78
N VAL A 65 -5.77 3.81 7.56
CA VAL A 65 -4.48 3.17 7.82
C VAL A 65 -4.40 2.86 9.30
N THR A 66 -4.15 1.60 9.65
CA THR A 66 -4.02 1.15 11.03
C THR A 66 -2.71 0.43 11.24
N LEU A 67 -1.98 0.78 12.28
CA LEU A 67 -0.81 0.03 12.73
C LEU A 67 -1.25 -1.37 13.18
N LEU A 68 -0.52 -2.40 12.75
CA LEU A 68 -0.71 -3.76 13.22
C LEU A 68 0.24 -3.99 14.42
N GLU A 69 -0.32 -3.95 15.62
CA GLU A 69 0.42 -4.13 16.89
C GLU A 69 0.95 -5.55 17.09
N CYS A 70 0.25 -6.55 16.53
CA CYS A 70 0.68 -7.93 16.57
C CYS A 70 1.56 -8.26 15.36
N SER A 71 2.67 -8.96 15.56
CA SER A 71 3.46 -9.45 14.42
C SER A 71 2.62 -10.38 13.53
N LEU A 72 2.68 -10.20 12.20
CA LEU A 72 2.06 -11.11 11.22
C LEU A 72 2.62 -12.55 11.30
N PHE A 73 3.81 -12.69 11.88
CA PHE A 73 4.53 -13.93 12.03
C PHE A 73 4.71 -14.17 13.53
N GLN A 74 4.28 -15.34 14.02
CA GLN A 74 4.47 -15.69 15.42
C GLN A 74 5.97 -15.80 15.74
N ASP A 75 6.34 -15.42 16.97
CA ASP A 75 7.73 -15.34 17.43
C ASP A 75 8.40 -16.72 17.48
N ASN A 76 8.88 -17.21 16.33
CA ASN A 76 9.60 -18.49 16.04
C ASN A 76 9.09 -19.19 14.76
N VAL A 77 7.93 -18.77 14.23
CA VAL A 77 7.35 -19.31 13.00
C VAL A 77 7.38 -18.24 11.91
N ASN A 78 8.28 -18.43 10.96
CA ASN A 78 8.46 -17.57 9.79
C ASN A 78 7.39 -17.79 8.71
N ILE A 79 6.19 -18.21 9.11
CA ILE A 79 5.08 -18.60 8.26
C ILE A 79 3.81 -17.99 8.84
N SER A 80 3.05 -17.29 7.99
CA SER A 80 1.71 -16.79 8.31
C SER A 80 0.67 -17.59 7.52
N ARG A 81 -0.52 -17.76 8.08
CA ARG A 81 -1.63 -18.43 7.39
C ARG A 81 -2.64 -17.40 6.94
N SER A 82 -3.08 -17.49 5.69
CA SER A 82 -4.16 -16.64 5.17
C SER A 82 -5.13 -17.45 4.33
N ASP A 83 -6.41 -17.15 4.47
CA ASP A 83 -7.51 -17.67 3.66
C ASP A 83 -7.81 -16.79 2.45
N ASP A 84 -7.40 -15.51 2.49
CA ASP A 84 -7.79 -14.48 1.54
C ASP A 84 -6.62 -13.87 0.76
N ALA A 85 -5.38 -14.29 1.06
CA ALA A 85 -4.19 -13.78 0.38
C ALA A 85 -4.28 -14.00 -1.13
N TYR A 86 -4.20 -12.90 -1.87
CA TYR A 86 -4.35 -12.86 -3.31
C TYR A 86 -3.05 -12.47 -4.01
N LEU A 87 -2.36 -11.43 -3.52
CA LEU A 87 -1.05 -11.01 -4.04
C LEU A 87 -0.04 -10.92 -2.92
N LEU A 88 1.18 -11.41 -3.17
CA LEU A 88 2.29 -11.35 -2.24
C LEU A 88 3.46 -10.62 -2.90
N PHE A 89 3.99 -9.63 -2.20
CA PHE A 89 5.13 -8.85 -2.65
C PHE A 89 6.35 -9.17 -1.80
N TYR A 90 7.40 -9.62 -2.48
CA TYR A 90 8.69 -9.88 -1.87
C TYR A 90 9.75 -8.96 -2.45
N ARG A 91 10.69 -8.53 -1.60
CA ARG A 91 11.90 -7.81 -2.01
C ARG A 91 13.09 -8.77 -1.94
N LYS A 92 13.95 -8.73 -2.96
CA LYS A 92 15.20 -9.49 -2.96
C LYS A 92 16.11 -8.93 -1.87
N GLU A 93 16.71 -9.78 -1.06
CA GLU A 93 17.81 -9.36 -0.21
C GLU A 93 19.04 -9.11 -1.06
N ALA A 94 19.71 -7.99 -0.83
CA ALA A 94 21.01 -7.75 -1.43
C ALA A 94 21.91 -8.95 -1.11
N ALA A 95 22.56 -9.50 -2.13
CA ALA A 95 23.64 -10.42 -1.85
C ALA A 95 24.70 -9.61 -1.07
N ASP A 96 25.31 -10.20 -0.05
CA ASP A 96 26.50 -9.66 0.61
C ASP A 96 27.68 -9.63 -0.39
N THR A 97 27.55 -8.85 -1.45
CA THR A 97 28.65 -8.41 -2.29
C THR A 97 29.00 -7.05 -1.70
N GLY A 98 30.06 -7.01 -0.87
CA GLY A 98 30.52 -5.84 -0.12
C GLY A 98 30.96 -4.65 -0.99
N THR A 99 30.04 -4.14 -1.79
CA THR A 99 30.16 -2.96 -2.63
C THR A 99 29.04 -2.05 -2.19
N GLU A 100 29.38 -1.11 -1.31
CA GLU A 100 28.53 0.00 -0.92
C GLU A 100 28.38 0.94 -2.12
N GLU A 101 27.46 0.61 -3.03
CA GLU A 101 26.96 1.59 -3.98
C GLU A 101 25.90 2.44 -3.27
N PRO A 102 26.01 3.78 -3.31
CA PRO A 102 25.14 4.65 -2.54
C PRO A 102 23.70 4.47 -3.01
N MET A 103 22.82 4.21 -2.05
CA MET A 103 21.37 4.15 -2.26
C MET A 103 20.92 5.52 -2.77
N GLU A 104 20.64 5.66 -4.08
CA GLU A 104 20.01 6.86 -4.60
C GLU A 104 18.62 6.98 -3.96
N VAL A 105 18.47 8.02 -3.12
CA VAL A 105 17.19 8.40 -2.52
C VAL A 105 16.33 9.00 -3.62
N CYS A 106 15.37 8.24 -4.14
CA CYS A 106 14.37 8.78 -5.06
C CYS A 106 13.45 9.73 -4.27
N THR A 107 13.66 11.03 -4.42
CA THR A 107 12.75 12.03 -3.85
C THR A 107 11.56 12.25 -4.78
N TYR A 108 10.44 12.65 -4.19
CA TYR A 108 9.13 12.80 -4.85
C TYR A 108 9.13 13.77 -6.04
N GLU A 109 10.18 14.58 -6.21
CA GLU A 109 10.28 15.61 -7.26
C GLU A 109 10.79 15.07 -8.61
N ASP A 110 11.49 13.93 -8.64
CA ASP A 110 12.08 13.40 -9.88
C ASP A 110 11.05 12.80 -10.85
N LEU A 111 9.85 12.47 -10.38
CA LEU A 111 8.77 11.88 -11.18
C LEU A 111 8.04 12.86 -12.10
N PHE A 112 8.26 14.18 -11.96
CA PHE A 112 7.58 15.19 -12.76
C PHE A 112 8.43 15.75 -13.91
N ALA A 113 9.71 15.38 -14.01
CA ALA A 113 10.63 15.97 -14.98
C ALA A 113 10.53 15.40 -16.41
N THR A 114 9.72 14.37 -16.66
CA THR A 114 9.64 13.68 -17.97
C THR A 114 8.24 13.71 -18.59
N SER A 115 7.62 14.89 -18.65
CA SER A 115 6.46 15.12 -19.53
C SER A 115 6.58 16.49 -20.20
N GLY A 116 7.58 16.62 -21.08
CA GLY A 116 7.75 17.77 -21.97
C GLY A 116 7.32 17.42 -23.39
N MET A 117 6.02 17.37 -23.66
CA MET A 117 5.50 17.38 -25.04
C MET A 117 4.66 18.64 -25.28
N HIS A 118 5.18 19.45 -26.21
CA HIS A 118 4.60 20.59 -26.91
C HIS A 118 3.09 20.86 -26.70
N ALA A 119 2.77 22.02 -26.13
CA ALA A 119 1.52 22.74 -26.38
C ALA A 119 1.84 24.18 -26.81
N GLN A 120 1.28 24.57 -27.95
CA GLN A 120 1.49 25.87 -28.59
C GLN A 120 0.97 27.04 -27.74
N LYS A 121 1.71 28.14 -27.86
CA LYS A 121 1.51 29.46 -27.28
C LYS A 121 0.11 30.02 -27.57
N GLY A 122 -0.69 30.22 -26.53
CA GLY A 122 -1.88 31.07 -26.53
C GLY A 122 -1.74 32.08 -25.39
N GLU A 123 -1.57 33.35 -25.74
CA GLU A 123 -1.40 34.46 -24.81
C GLU A 123 -2.75 34.93 -24.26
N ASN A 124 -2.87 35.05 -22.94
CA ASN A 124 -3.73 36.02 -22.27
C ASN A 124 -3.43 36.11 -20.76
N THR A 125 -2.56 37.07 -20.44
CA THR A 125 -2.62 38.02 -19.31
C THR A 125 -3.69 37.79 -18.22
N ALA A 126 -3.27 37.56 -16.98
CA ALA A 126 -3.25 38.58 -15.91
C ALA A 126 -3.28 37.96 -14.50
N ASN A 127 -2.40 38.52 -13.64
CA ASN A 127 -2.49 38.65 -12.19
C ASN A 127 -2.15 37.46 -11.28
N VAL A 128 -0.84 37.38 -11.00
CA VAL A 128 -0.24 37.47 -9.66
C VAL A 128 -1.21 37.89 -8.55
N ARG A 129 -1.31 37.06 -7.49
CA ARG A 129 -0.96 37.48 -6.12
C ARG A 129 -0.83 36.29 -5.16
N SER A 130 0.39 36.19 -4.64
CA SER A 130 0.80 35.48 -3.42
C SER A 130 0.00 35.94 -2.20
N GLY A 131 -0.22 35.04 -1.25
CA GLY A 131 -0.82 35.36 0.04
C GLY A 131 -1.13 34.12 0.87
N SER A 132 -0.14 33.70 1.67
CA SER A 132 -0.33 32.98 2.95
C SER A 132 -1.38 33.68 3.83
N ASP A 133 -2.23 32.92 4.54
CA ASP A 133 -2.68 33.23 5.92
C ASP A 133 -3.68 32.18 6.50
N VAL A 134 -3.15 31.36 7.41
CA VAL A 134 -3.59 31.08 8.80
C VAL A 134 -5.09 31.29 9.19
N ILE A 135 -5.70 30.17 9.64
CA ILE A 135 -6.66 29.96 10.76
C ILE A 135 -7.93 30.84 10.86
N HIS A 136 -9.10 30.18 10.80
CA HIS A 136 -10.19 30.50 11.73
C HIS A 136 -11.09 29.30 12.10
N GLN A 137 -11.02 28.94 13.38
CA GLN A 137 -11.97 28.12 14.13
C GLN A 137 -13.37 28.76 14.10
N ARG A 138 -14.43 27.97 13.91
CA ARG A 138 -15.79 28.30 14.36
C ARG A 138 -16.43 27.10 15.06
N LYS A 139 -16.52 27.22 16.39
CA LYS A 139 -17.52 26.53 17.23
C LYS A 139 -18.92 26.86 16.70
N GLN A 140 -19.80 25.87 16.65
CA GLN A 140 -21.25 26.09 16.71
C GLN A 140 -21.80 25.39 17.95
N LEU A 141 -22.58 26.16 18.71
CA LEU A 141 -23.13 25.85 20.01
C LEU A 141 -24.51 25.15 19.87
N GLU A 142 -24.70 24.16 20.75
CA GLU A 142 -25.90 23.48 21.26
C GLU A 142 -27.32 23.93 20.84
N LYS A 143 -28.23 22.95 20.68
CA LYS A 143 -29.53 22.89 21.40
C LYS A 143 -29.97 21.43 21.66
N LYS A 144 -30.14 21.05 22.94
CA LYS A 144 -30.87 19.86 23.44
C LYS A 144 -32.38 20.14 23.50
N PRO A 145 -33.27 19.15 23.29
CA PRO A 145 -34.63 19.19 23.82
C PRO A 145 -34.74 18.42 25.15
N LYS A 146 -35.72 18.86 25.95
CA LYS A 146 -36.06 18.42 27.30
C LYS A 146 -36.88 17.13 27.26
N HIS A 147 -36.64 16.25 28.22
CA HIS A 147 -37.54 15.15 28.58
C HIS A 147 -38.73 15.71 29.38
N GLU A 148 -39.92 15.22 29.05
CA GLU A 148 -41.09 15.10 29.93
C GLU A 148 -41.37 13.61 30.10
#